data_AF-A0A0C3A8C5-F1
#
_entry.id   AF-A0A0C3A8C5-F1
#
_cell.length_a   1.000
_cell.length_b   1.000
_cell.length_c   1.000
_cell.angle_alpha   90.00
_cell.angle_beta   90.00
_cell.angle_gamma   90.00
#
_symmetry.space_group_name_H-M   'P 1'
#
loop_
_entity.id
_entity.type
_entity.pdbx_description
1 polymer ?
#
loop_
_entity_poly.entity_id
_entity_poly.type
_entity_poly.pdbx_seq_one_letter_code
_entity_poly.pdbx_strand_id
1 'polypeptide(L)' 'MTHSRIIAYRSCILTWLSTLPNALPAAKPIPNCHMACHIYNYLKLFGPVRSWWCFPFERLIGHLQHLPINHKFGT' A
#
# COMPACT_ATOMS: atom_id res chain seq x y z
N MET A 1 8.10 -7.41 -11.94
CA MET A 1 8.27 -8.08 -10.63
C MET A 1 8.56 -9.54 -10.91
N THR A 2 9.60 -10.15 -10.34
CA THR A 2 9.92 -11.56 -10.64
C THR A 2 9.05 -12.51 -9.82
N HIS A 3 8.79 -13.71 -10.34
CA HIS A 3 8.01 -14.74 -9.63
C HIS A 3 8.59 -15.08 -8.26
N SER A 4 9.92 -15.22 -8.17
CA SER A 4 10.64 -15.47 -6.91
C SER A 4 10.38 -14.40 -5.85
N ARG A 5 10.39 -13.12 -6.24
CA ARG A 5 10.11 -12.00 -5.33
C ARG A 5 8.67 -11.97 -4.85
N ILE A 6 7.73 -12.35 -5.69
CA ILE A 6 6.31 -12.43 -5.34
C ILE A 6 6.09 -13.53 -4.29
N ILE A 7 6.70 -14.70 -4.47
CA ILE A 7 6.64 -15.79 -3.47
C ILE A 7 7.31 -15.36 -2.18
N ALA A 8 8.53 -14.79 -2.26
CA ALA A 8 9.26 -14.33 -1.08
C ALA A 8 8.45 -13.30 -0.27
N TYR A 9 7.80 -12.35 -0.94
CA TYR A 9 6.90 -11.39 -0.29
C TYR A 9 5.80 -12.09 0.52
N ARG A 10 5.12 -13.08 -0.07
CA ARG A 10 4.06 -13.84 0.60
C ARG A 10 4.60 -14.59 1.83
N SER A 11 5.75 -15.24 1.71
CA SER A 11 6.35 -15.95 2.84
C SER A 11 6.71 -14.99 3.97
N CYS A 12 7.32 -13.85 3.65
CA CYS A 12 7.69 -12.84 4.64
C CYS A 12 6.46 -12.24 5.34
N ILE A 13 5.42 -11.84 4.60
CA ILE A 13 4.25 -11.20 5.22
C ILE A 13 3.48 -12.16 6.13
N LEU A 14 3.32 -13.43 5.72
CA LEU A 14 2.62 -14.42 6.54
C LEU A 14 3.42 -14.79 7.80
N THR A 15 4.75 -14.91 7.69
CA THR A 15 5.63 -15.15 8.84
C THR A 15 5.63 -13.97 9.80
N TRP A 16 5.70 -12.74 9.29
CA TRP A 16 5.59 -11.56 10.12
C TRP A 16 4.24 -11.51 10.85
N LEU A 17 3.12 -11.71 10.14
CA LEU A 17 1.79 -11.70 10.76
C LEU A 17 1.59 -12.81 11.79
N SER A 18 2.18 -14.00 11.61
CA SER A 18 2.08 -15.08 12.59
C SER A 18 2.88 -14.83 13.87
N THR A 19 3.94 -14.00 13.81
CA THR A 19 4.76 -13.65 14.97
C THR A 19 4.20 -12.48 15.77
N LEU A 20 3.39 -11.61 15.15
CA LEU A 20 2.82 -10.41 15.79
C LEU A 20 2.06 -10.69 17.10
N PRO A 21 1.21 -11.73 17.24
CA PRO A 21 0.49 -11.98 18.48
C PRO A 21 1.43 -12.25 19.66
N ASN A 22 2.59 -12.87 19.42
CA ASN A 22 3.59 -13.15 20.44
C ASN A 22 4.44 -11.92 20.75
N ALA A 23 4.83 -11.15 19.72
CA ALA A 23 5.68 -9.98 19.86
C ALA A 23 4.94 -8.76 20.44
N LEU A 24 3.65 -8.62 20.11
CA LEU A 24 2.81 -7.49 20.51
C LEU A 24 1.41 -7.98 20.93
N PRO A 25 1.27 -8.64 22.09
CA PRO A 25 0.01 -9.26 22.51
C PRO A 25 -1.16 -8.29 22.69
N ALA A 26 -0.87 -7.01 22.99
CA ALA A 26 -1.88 -5.96 23.12
C ALA A 26 -2.36 -5.39 21.78
N ALA A 27 -1.64 -5.65 20.68
CA ALA A 27 -1.99 -5.14 19.37
C ALA A 27 -3.15 -5.94 18.77
N LYS A 28 -4.15 -5.23 18.25
CA LYS A 28 -5.27 -5.84 17.52
C LYS A 28 -4.95 -5.92 16.03
N PRO A 29 -5.40 -6.96 15.31
CA PRO A 29 -5.32 -6.99 13.86
C PRO A 29 -6.02 -5.78 13.26
N ILE A 30 -5.34 -5.05 12.38
CA ILE A 30 -5.90 -3.92 11.64
C ILE A 30 -6.12 -4.29 10.17
N PRO A 31 -7.05 -3.64 9.45
CA PRO A 31 -7.33 -3.92 8.04
C PRO A 31 -6.08 -3.89 7.15
N ASN A 32 -5.10 -3.03 7.48
CA ASN A 32 -3.84 -2.94 6.74
C ASN A 32 -3.03 -4.25 6.78
N CYS A 33 -3.11 -5.02 7.87
CA CYS A 33 -2.48 -6.35 7.97
C CYS A 33 -3.13 -7.33 6.97
N HIS A 34 -4.45 -7.32 6.88
CA HIS A 34 -5.19 -8.12 5.90
C HIS A 34 -4.88 -7.67 4.47
N MET A 35 -4.87 -6.36 4.21
CA MET A 35 -4.51 -5.80 2.90
C MET A 35 -3.10 -6.20 2.47
N ALA A 36 -2.13 -6.27 3.38
CA ALA A 36 -0.78 -6.72 3.07
C ALA A 36 -0.75 -8.17 2.55
N CYS A 37 -1.64 -9.06 3.02
CA CYS A 37 -1.79 -10.40 2.44
C CYS A 37 -2.24 -10.36 0.97
N HIS A 38 -3.12 -9.42 0.63
CA HIS A 38 -3.64 -9.28 -0.74
C HIS A 38 -2.64 -8.67 -1.72
N ILE A 39 -1.61 -7.94 -1.26
CA ILE A 39 -0.56 -7.38 -2.15
C ILE A 39 0.09 -8.48 -3.00
N TYR A 40 0.24 -9.72 -2.49
CA TYR A 40 0.71 -10.86 -3.29
C TYR A 40 -0.11 -11.05 -4.58
N ASN A 41 -1.44 -11.00 -4.49
CA ASN A 41 -2.33 -11.18 -5.64
C ASN A 41 -2.15 -10.01 -6.63
N TYR A 42 -2.02 -8.80 -6.11
CA TYR A 42 -1.88 -7.59 -6.92
C TYR A 42 -0.53 -7.54 -7.63
N LEU A 43 0.52 -8.03 -7.00
CA LEU A 43 1.83 -8.18 -7.66
C LEU A 43 1.80 -9.15 -8.84
N LYS A 44 0.93 -10.18 -8.79
CA LYS A 44 0.73 -11.13 -9.90
C LYS A 44 -0.13 -10.54 -11.02
N LEU A 45 -1.17 -9.79 -10.66
CA LEU A 45 -2.19 -9.30 -11.62
C LEU A 45 -1.81 -7.96 -12.25
N PHE A 46 -1.30 -7.02 -11.47
CA PHE A 46 -1.07 -5.62 -11.86
C PHE A 46 0.42 -5.23 -11.90
N GLY A 47 1.31 -6.15 -11.55
CA GLY A 47 2.75 -5.91 -11.53
C GLY A 47 3.23 -5.14 -10.30
N PRO A 48 4.37 -4.42 -10.39
CA PRO A 48 4.95 -3.71 -9.25
C PRO A 48 4.00 -2.70 -8.61
N VAL A 49 4.08 -2.50 -7.28
CA VAL A 49 3.22 -1.56 -6.53
C VAL A 49 3.16 -0.16 -7.14
N ARG A 50 4.28 0.34 -7.66
CA ARG A 50 4.35 1.67 -8.30
C ARG A 50 3.46 1.81 -9.54
N SER A 51 3.05 0.70 -10.15
CA SER A 51 2.14 0.70 -11.30
C SER A 51 0.69 0.98 -10.90
N TRP A 52 0.32 0.83 -9.63
CA TRP A 52 -1.07 0.93 -9.16
C TRP A 52 -1.24 1.66 -7.81
N TRP A 53 -0.18 2.27 -7.27
CA TRP A 53 -0.27 3.08 -6.04
C TRP A 53 -0.93 4.45 -6.27
N CYS A 54 -1.41 5.05 -5.19
CA CYS A 54 -2.14 6.32 -5.23
C CYS A 54 -1.26 7.57 -5.32
N PHE A 55 0.05 7.46 -5.06
CA PHE A 55 0.96 8.60 -4.95
C PHE A 55 0.94 9.58 -6.16
N PRO A 56 0.88 9.14 -7.43
CA PRO A 56 0.80 10.05 -8.57
C PRO A 56 -0.49 10.87 -8.56
N PHE A 57 -1.60 10.28 -8.12
CA PHE A 57 -2.88 10.96 -8.00
C PHE A 57 -2.89 11.94 -6.83
N GLU A 58 -2.29 11.59 -5.70
CA GLU A 58 -2.10 12.51 -4.56
C GLU A 58 -1.29 13.75 -4.99
N ARG A 59 -0.21 13.56 -5.75
CA ARG A 59 0.57 14.66 -6.33
C ARG A 59 -0.26 15.50 -7.30
N LEU A 60 -1.07 14.86 -8.15
CA LEU A 60 -1.97 15.56 -9.06
C LEU A 60 -3.00 16.40 -8.30
N ILE A 61 -3.61 15.85 -7.25
CA ILE A 61 -4.54 16.59 -6.37
C ILE A 61 -3.84 17.82 -5.79
N GLY A 62 -2.60 17.66 -5.30
CA GLY A 62 -1.79 18.77 -4.82
C GLY A 62 -1.59 19.84 -5.90
N HIS A 63 -1.24 19.48 -7.13
CA HIS A 63 -1.14 20.46 -8.23
C HIS A 63 -2.47 21.15 -8.52
N LEU A 64 -3.58 20.40 -8.57
CA LEU A 64 -4.93 20.92 -8.83
C LEU A 64 -5.38 21.92 -7.76
N GLN A 65 -5.01 21.70 -6.49
CA GLN A 65 -5.29 22.63 -5.38
C GLN A 65 -4.62 24.00 -5.56
N HIS A 66 -3.48 24.06 -6.26
CA HIS A 66 -2.74 25.31 -6.51
C HIS A 66 -3.13 26.02 -7.82
N LEU A 67 -3.98 25.43 -8.65
CA LEU A 67 -4.42 26.07 -9.88
C LEU A 67 -5.40 27.22 -9.56
N PRO A 68 -5.24 28.41 -10.18
CA PRO A 68 -6.10 29.58 -9.94
C PRO A 68 -7.45 29.48 -10.66
N ILE A 69 -8.05 28.29 -10.68
CA ILE A 69 -9.31 27.97 -11.36
C ILE A 69 -10.49 27.83 -10.39
N ASN A 70 -10.23 27.70 -9.09
CA ASN A 70 -11.26 27.41 -8.09
C ASN A 70 -11.96 28.66 -7.52
N HIS A 71 -11.80 29.84 -8.13
CA HIS A 71 -12.38 31.13 -7.69
C HIS A 71 -12.13 31.45 -6.20
N LYS A 72 -11.10 30.85 -5.61
CA LYS A 72 -10.63 31.08 -4.24
C LYS A 72 -9.16 31.45 -4.34
N PHE A 73 -8.78 32.61 -3.78
CA PHE A 73 -7.37 32.93 -3.55
C PHE A 73 -6.82 31.89 -2.56
N GLY A 74 -5.77 31.17 -2.94
CA GLY A 74 -5.10 30.25 -2.04
C GLY A 74 -4.38 31.03 -0.93
N THR A 75 -4.70 30.73 0.32
CA THR A 75 -3.92 31.12 1.50
C THR A 75 -2.76 30.16 1.71
#